data_AF-A0A958Z5Q8-F1
#
_entry.id   AF-A0A958Z5Q8-F1
#
_cell.length_a   1.000
_cell.length_b   1.000
_cell.length_c   1.000
_cell.angle_alpha   90.00
_cell.angle_beta   90.00
_cell.angle_gamma   90.00
#
_symmetry.space_group_name_H-M   'P 1'
#
loop_
_entity.id
_entity.type
_entity.pdbx_description
1 polymer ?
#
loop_
_entity_poly.entity_id
_entity_poly.type
_entity_poly.pdbx_seq_one_letter_code
_entity_poly.pdbx_strand_id
1 'polypeptide(L)'
;KSELLKAVTHNKFLSDTNEIWKAIKQGRIQTLFVEKGLFQPAVLENGKIRYVSVAERNDKDVIDDIYDEMIEMNMDFGGDVVFLPKGELAKFNGFGAITRY
;
A
#
# COMPACT_ATOMS: atom_id res chain seq x y z
N LYS A 1 6.73 -3.96 15.86
CA LYS A 1 5.44 -3.72 16.57
C LYS A 1 5.28 -2.31 17.16
N SER A 2 6.30 -1.69 17.78
CA SER A 2 6.11 -0.40 18.49
C SER A 2 5.81 0.80 17.58
N GLU A 3 6.41 0.89 16.39
CA GLU A 3 6.21 2.04 15.49
C GLU A 3 4.80 2.10 14.88
N LEU A 4 4.29 0.96 14.42
CA LEU A 4 2.94 0.87 13.85
C LEU A 4 1.86 1.25 14.88
N LEU A 5 2.00 0.75 16.11
CA LEU A 5 1.09 1.09 17.21
C LEU A 5 1.13 2.58 17.55
N LYS A 6 2.31 3.20 17.61
CA LYS A 6 2.48 4.64 17.90
C LYS A 6 1.88 5.53 16.80
N ALA A 7 1.93 5.10 15.55
CA ALA A 7 1.42 5.88 14.43
C ALA A 7 -0.10 5.78 14.27
N VAL A 8 -0.68 4.62 14.54
CA VAL A 8 -2.14 4.46 14.65
C VAL A 8 -2.71 5.39 15.73
N THR A 9 -1.96 5.67 16.80
CA THR A 9 -2.42 6.59 17.86
C THR A 9 -2.43 8.06 17.45
N HIS A 10 -1.63 8.46 16.45
CA HIS A 10 -1.46 9.86 16.07
C HIS A 10 -2.30 10.30 14.86
N ASN A 11 -3.30 9.51 14.42
CA ASN A 11 -4.11 9.80 13.21
C ASN A 11 -3.30 9.98 11.91
N LYS A 12 -2.05 9.51 11.87
CA LYS A 12 -1.18 9.56 10.67
C LYS A 12 -1.17 8.26 9.87
N PHE A 13 -2.03 7.31 10.25
CA PHE A 13 -2.10 6.00 9.64
C PHE A 13 -3.20 5.95 8.58
N LEU A 14 -2.83 5.53 7.38
CA LEU A 14 -3.73 5.27 6.26
C LEU A 14 -3.88 3.77 6.08
N SER A 15 -5.11 3.30 5.95
CA SER A 15 -5.44 1.90 5.64
C SER A 15 -6.16 1.73 4.32
N ASP A 16 -6.71 2.80 3.75
CA ASP A 16 -7.36 2.74 2.45
C ASP A 16 -6.32 2.80 1.33
N THR A 17 -6.38 1.84 0.42
CA THR A 17 -5.40 1.68 -0.65
C THR A 17 -5.41 2.83 -1.65
N ASN A 18 -6.58 3.43 -1.94
CA ASN A 18 -6.66 4.59 -2.80
C ASN A 18 -6.09 5.85 -2.13
N GLU A 19 -6.32 6.02 -0.84
CA GLU A 19 -5.71 7.10 -0.07
C GLU A 19 -4.19 6.96 0.00
N ILE A 20 -3.70 5.75 0.26
CA ILE A 20 -2.27 5.43 0.27
C ILE A 20 -1.67 5.73 -1.10
N TRP A 21 -2.26 5.24 -2.19
CA TRP A 21 -1.82 5.54 -3.56
C TRP A 21 -1.68 7.02 -3.82
N LYS A 22 -2.72 7.80 -3.48
CA LYS A 22 -2.71 9.25 -3.65
C LYS A 22 -1.60 9.90 -2.81
N ALA A 23 -1.40 9.45 -1.58
CA ALA A 23 -0.37 9.98 -0.70
C ALA A 23 1.05 9.62 -1.17
N ILE A 24 1.26 8.43 -1.73
CA ILE A 24 2.53 8.03 -2.35
C ILE A 24 2.83 8.95 -3.54
N LYS A 25 1.88 9.15 -4.46
CA LYS A 25 2.05 10.06 -5.61
C LYS A 25 2.35 11.51 -5.21
N GLN A 26 2.05 11.89 -3.97
CA GLN A 26 2.35 13.21 -3.40
C GLN A 26 3.65 13.23 -2.58
N GLY A 27 4.38 12.12 -2.48
CA GLY A 27 5.59 11.99 -1.66
C GLY A 27 5.34 12.16 -0.16
N ARG A 28 4.10 11.90 0.30
CA ARG A 28 3.68 12.14 1.69
C ARG A 28 3.88 10.94 2.59
N ILE A 29 4.09 9.75 2.04
CA ILE A 29 4.33 8.54 2.82
C ILE A 29 5.74 8.57 3.41
N GLN A 30 5.81 8.28 4.70
CA GLN A 30 7.06 8.06 5.43
C GLN A 30 7.41 6.58 5.41
N THR A 31 6.46 5.73 5.81
CA THR A 31 6.69 4.29 5.93
C THR A 31 5.47 3.55 5.44
N LEU A 32 5.69 2.59 4.54
CA LEU A 32 4.67 1.71 4.00
C LEU A 32 4.82 0.33 4.64
N PHE A 33 3.70 -0.25 5.09
CA PHE A 33 3.66 -1.53 5.76
C PHE A 33 2.87 -2.50 4.91
N VAL A 34 3.46 -3.66 4.65
CA VAL A 34 2.89 -4.69 3.78
C VAL A 34 3.11 -6.05 4.41
N GLU A 35 2.08 -6.90 4.39
CA GLU A 35 2.23 -8.29 4.80
C GLU A 35 3.01 -9.10 3.76
N LYS A 36 3.88 -9.99 4.23
CA LYS A 36 4.64 -10.88 3.36
C LYS A 36 3.70 -11.79 2.56
N GLY A 37 3.88 -11.78 1.24
CA GLY A 37 3.06 -12.57 0.30
C GLY A 37 1.69 -11.97 0.03
N LEU A 38 1.45 -10.71 0.41
CA LEU A 38 0.31 -9.96 -0.07
C LEU A 38 0.52 -9.63 -1.55
N PHE A 39 -0.48 -9.93 -2.36
CA PHE A 39 -0.46 -9.75 -3.81
C PHE A 39 -1.89 -9.45 -4.24
N GLN A 40 -2.08 -8.39 -5.04
CA GLN A 40 -3.39 -8.05 -5.55
C GLN A 40 -3.30 -7.38 -6.93
N PRO A 41 -3.81 -8.02 -8.00
CA PRO A 41 -3.88 -7.38 -9.29
C PRO A 41 -4.96 -6.29 -9.28
N ALA A 42 -4.68 -5.21 -10.00
CA ALA A 42 -5.56 -4.06 -10.08
C ALA A 42 -5.44 -3.32 -11.42
N VAL A 43 -6.46 -2.55 -11.74
CA VAL A 43 -6.43 -1.56 -12.83
C VAL A 43 -6.49 -0.16 -12.24
N LEU A 44 -5.86 0.79 -12.95
CA LEU A 44 -5.97 2.20 -12.64
C LEU A 44 -7.07 2.84 -13.49
N GLU A 45 -8.27 2.96 -12.93
CA GLU A 45 -9.38 3.67 -13.55
C GLU A 45 -9.48 5.10 -12.99
N ASN A 46 -9.34 6.11 -13.86
CA ASN A 46 -9.43 7.53 -13.47
C ASN A 46 -8.49 7.91 -12.31
N GLY A 47 -7.31 7.29 -12.25
CA GLY A 47 -6.32 7.51 -11.18
C GLY A 47 -6.68 6.87 -9.84
N LYS A 48 -7.71 6.03 -9.80
CA LYS A 48 -8.10 5.20 -8.65
C LYS A 48 -7.79 3.74 -8.93
N ILE A 49 -7.45 3.02 -7.87
CA ILE A 49 -7.20 1.60 -7.90
C ILE A 49 -8.53 0.88 -7.79
N ARG A 50 -8.76 0.02 -8.77
CA ARG A 50 -9.84 -0.96 -8.77
C ARG A 50 -9.23 -2.35 -8.83
N TYR A 51 -9.49 -3.14 -7.80
CA TYR A 51 -9.04 -4.53 -7.77
C TYR A 51 -9.73 -5.36 -8.86
N VAL A 52 -8.96 -6.26 -9.45
CA VAL A 52 -9.45 -7.22 -10.43
C VAL A 52 -9.10 -8.64 -9.98
N SER A 53 -9.70 -9.62 -10.64
CA SER A 53 -9.46 -11.01 -10.29
C SER A 53 -8.06 -11.45 -10.75
N VAL A 54 -7.47 -12.44 -10.06
CA VAL A 54 -6.17 -13.00 -10.45
C VAL A 54 -6.18 -13.59 -11.87
N ALA A 55 -7.35 -14.02 -12.35
CA ALA A 55 -7.52 -14.50 -13.72
C ALA A 55 -7.28 -13.41 -14.78
N GLU A 56 -7.54 -12.15 -14.44
CA GLU A 56 -7.44 -10.98 -15.33
C GLU A 56 -6.04 -10.35 -15.27
N ARG A 57 -5.12 -10.85 -14.42
CA ARG A 57 -3.81 -10.21 -14.20
C ARG A 57 -2.96 -10.03 -15.47
N ASN A 58 -3.13 -10.91 -16.46
CA ASN A 58 -2.37 -10.86 -17.72
C ASN A 58 -3.05 -10.00 -18.79
N ASP A 59 -4.18 -9.37 -18.49
CA ASP A 59 -4.86 -8.51 -19.44
C ASP A 59 -4.06 -7.23 -19.68
N LYS A 60 -4.20 -6.68 -20.89
CA LYS A 60 -3.61 -5.40 -21.24
C LYS A 60 -4.22 -4.33 -20.34
N ASP A 61 -3.36 -3.50 -19.74
CA ASP A 61 -3.71 -2.44 -18.78
C ASP A 61 -3.96 -2.90 -17.32
N VAL A 62 -3.72 -4.17 -17.00
CA VAL A 62 -3.73 -4.66 -15.61
C VAL A 62 -2.33 -4.58 -15.00
N ILE A 63 -2.27 -4.07 -13.78
CA ILE A 63 -1.10 -4.15 -12.92
C ILE A 63 -1.15 -5.51 -12.23
N ASP A 64 -0.11 -6.32 -12.44
CA ASP A 64 0.02 -7.66 -11.86
C ASP A 64 -0.07 -7.62 -10.32
N ASP A 65 0.68 -6.72 -9.68
CA ASP A 65 0.61 -6.48 -8.23
C ASP A 65 0.64 -4.98 -7.90
N ILE A 66 -0.51 -4.46 -7.47
CA ILE A 66 -0.60 -3.05 -7.09
C ILE A 66 0.21 -2.72 -5.84
N TYR A 67 0.43 -3.68 -4.94
CA TYR A 67 1.20 -3.44 -3.74
C TYR A 67 2.69 -3.31 -4.05
N ASP A 68 3.19 -4.09 -5.01
CA ASP A 68 4.58 -3.99 -5.47
C ASP A 68 4.83 -2.64 -6.16
N GLU A 69 3.93 -2.22 -7.05
CA GLU A 69 3.97 -0.88 -7.67
C GLU A 69 3.99 0.25 -6.61
N MET A 70 3.19 0.11 -5.55
CA MET A 70 3.20 1.09 -4.45
C MET A 70 4.50 1.10 -3.66
N ILE A 71 5.08 -0.07 -3.42
CA ILE A 71 6.35 -0.24 -2.72
C ILE A 71 7.45 0.46 -3.52
N GLU A 72 7.57 0.15 -4.82
CA GLU A 72 8.55 0.75 -5.71
C GLU A 72 8.40 2.27 -5.76
N MET A 73 7.18 2.77 -5.98
CA MET A 73 6.93 4.20 -6.05
C MET A 73 7.23 4.91 -4.71
N ASN A 74 6.88 4.30 -3.58
CA ASN A 74 7.21 4.86 -2.27
C ASN A 74 8.73 4.92 -2.05
N MET A 75 9.47 3.91 -2.48
CA MET A 75 10.94 3.90 -2.42
C MET A 75 11.56 4.96 -3.33
N ASP A 76 11.00 5.22 -4.51
CA ASP A 76 11.44 6.30 -5.41
C ASP A 76 11.27 7.69 -4.76
N PHE A 77 10.19 7.90 -4.01
CA PHE A 77 9.99 9.11 -3.19
C PHE A 77 10.81 9.14 -1.87
N GLY A 78 11.66 8.13 -1.65
CA GLY A 78 12.50 8.01 -0.46
C GLY A 78 11.73 7.66 0.83
N GLY A 79 10.59 7.01 0.71
CA GLY A 79 9.86 6.42 1.83
C GLY A 79 10.41 5.05 2.22
N ASP A 80 10.26 4.69 3.49
CA ASP A 80 10.63 3.38 4.02
C ASP A 80 9.56 2.33 3.74
N VAL A 81 9.96 1.06 3.70
CA VAL A 81 9.04 -0.08 3.52
C VAL A 81 9.33 -1.14 4.58
N VAL A 82 8.29 -1.61 5.25
CA VAL A 82 8.38 -2.60 6.31
C VAL A 82 7.50 -3.80 5.98
N PHE A 83 8.13 -4.95 5.79
CA PHE A 83 7.46 -6.22 5.56
C PHE A 83 7.10 -6.90 6.88
N LEU A 84 5.80 -7.09 7.11
CA LEU A 84 5.26 -7.71 8.32
C LEU A 84 4.87 -9.17 8.07
N PRO A 85 4.94 -10.04 9.11
CA PRO A 85 4.32 -11.35 9.04
C PRO A 85 2.83 -11.27 8.72
N LYS A 86 2.31 -12.28 8.01
CA LYS A 86 0.89 -12.43 7.71
C LYS A 86 0.05 -12.38 8.99
N GLY A 87 -1.03 -11.60 8.98
CA GLY A 87 -1.96 -11.44 10.10
C GLY A 87 -1.70 -10.23 11.01
N GLU A 88 -0.55 -9.57 10.91
CA GLU A 88 -0.23 -8.38 11.72
C GLU A 88 -1.00 -7.11 11.29
N LEU A 89 -1.42 -7.06 10.03
CA LEU A 89 -2.24 -6.01 9.42
C LEU A 89 -3.60 -6.55 8.95
N ALA A 90 -4.07 -7.68 9.45
CA ALA A 90 -5.35 -8.28 9.02
C ALA A 90 -6.54 -7.31 9.14
N LYS A 91 -6.52 -6.39 10.11
CA LYS A 91 -7.55 -5.35 10.30
C LYS A 91 -7.55 -4.28 9.18
N PHE A 92 -6.48 -4.21 8.40
CA PHE A 92 -6.22 -3.23 7.35
C PHE A 92 -5.95 -3.94 6.01
N ASN A 93 -6.51 -5.13 5.79
CA ASN A 93 -6.31 -5.92 4.57
C ASN A 93 -4.84 -6.20 4.21
N GLY A 94 -3.96 -6.29 5.23
CA GLY A 94 -2.55 -6.60 5.02
C GLY A 94 -1.69 -5.41 4.55
N PHE A 95 -2.27 -4.23 4.38
CA PHE A 95 -1.58 -3.07 3.82
C PHE A 95 -1.89 -1.77 4.57
N GLY A 96 -0.89 -0.94 4.79
CA GLY A 96 -1.07 0.34 5.46
C GLY A 96 0.11 1.28 5.27
N ALA A 97 -0.07 2.55 5.59
CA ALA A 97 1.01 3.53 5.48
C ALA A 97 0.94 4.59 6.58
N ILE A 98 2.09 5.19 6.86
CA ILE A 98 2.22 6.35 7.75
C ILE A 98 2.65 7.55 6.93
N THR A 99 2.01 8.71 7.14
CA THR A 99 2.40 9.97 6.51
C THR A 99 3.47 10.72 7.30
N ARG A 100 4.31 11.49 6.60
CA ARG A 100 5.37 12.33 7.19
C ARG A 100 4.81 13.47 8.06
N TYR A 101 3.64 14.00 7.71
CA TYR A 101 2.99 15.14 8.36
C TYR A 101 1.49 14.90 8.49
#